data_AF-A0A3G5T9H2-F1
#
_entry.id   AF-A0A3G5T9H2-F1
#
_cell.length_a   1.000
_cell.length_b   1.000
_cell.length_c   1.000
_cell.angle_alpha   90.00
_cell.angle_beta   90.00
_cell.angle_gamma   90.00
#
_symmetry.space_group_name_H-M   'P 1'
#
loop_
_entity.id
_entity.type
_entity.pdbx_description
1 polymer ?
#
loop_
_entity_poly.entity_id
_entity_poly.type
_entity_poly.pdbx_seq_one_letter_code
_entity_poly.pdbx_strand_id
1 'polypeptide(L)'
;MARCIAHRGGAGYAPENTLAAIERTLTSGSTTWIEVDLHRTRDGHLVVAHDMNVLRTTDHAARRPESAPAVIADLELAELRELDAGGWFDPAYAGERIPTLSEVLELDGIALMLELKDAERYPGIEKDLARQLRASQSEIRPAEIMVWSFDVAPLRRMHRHAPEYPLGMLARRIEAATFEPHLPILTFGGVWPELRAIDVQEARALGLPIAAATLNSVDRMTSAVDLGADIVITDYPDVFSSLTDKSWPMPGENAAWFDREHPPVRQSAADGDALQIRVATPDTVDGFPWCLRGHDGARLDIVAAGHDDLPGTWAVVDAPRRPAAQGPTTLALHDVDGTLLDLTEY
;
A
#
# COMPACT_ATOMS: atom_id res chain seq x y z
N MET A 1 -16.93 -6.77 2.89
CA MET A 1 -15.47 -6.87 2.72
C MET A 1 -14.99 -5.48 2.34
N ALA A 2 -13.92 -5.00 2.96
CA ALA A 2 -13.41 -3.66 2.70
C ALA A 2 -12.86 -3.56 1.27
N ARG A 3 -13.04 -2.40 0.63
CA ARG A 3 -12.52 -2.13 -0.72
C ARG A 3 -11.06 -1.70 -0.66
N CYS A 4 -10.24 -2.25 -1.54
CA CYS A 4 -8.85 -1.83 -1.71
C CYS A 4 -8.74 -0.69 -2.71
N ILE A 5 -8.02 0.38 -2.36
CA ILE A 5 -7.67 1.47 -3.28
C ILE A 5 -6.14 1.62 -3.30
N ALA A 6 -5.56 1.65 -4.51
CA ALA A 6 -4.14 1.82 -4.72
C ALA A 6 -3.73 3.29 -4.52
N HIS A 7 -3.04 3.58 -3.42
CA HIS A 7 -2.57 4.92 -3.07
C HIS A 7 -1.57 5.42 -4.12
N ARG A 8 -1.85 6.59 -4.70
CA ARG A 8 -1.06 7.23 -5.76
C ARG A 8 -0.75 6.29 -6.93
N GLY A 9 -1.72 5.44 -7.29
CA GLY A 9 -1.57 4.43 -8.33
C GLY A 9 -0.83 3.16 -7.93
N GLY A 10 -0.49 2.96 -6.66
CA GLY A 10 0.33 1.84 -6.19
C GLY A 10 1.79 2.24 -6.01
N ALA A 11 2.02 3.27 -5.19
CA ALA A 11 3.36 3.84 -4.95
C ALA A 11 4.39 2.85 -4.39
N GLY A 12 3.96 1.69 -3.90
CA GLY A 12 4.85 0.61 -3.47
C GLY A 12 5.46 -0.16 -4.65
N TYR A 13 4.92 -0.01 -5.85
CA TYR A 13 5.32 -0.75 -7.04
C TYR A 13 6.11 0.10 -8.03
N ALA A 14 5.68 1.32 -8.28
CA ALA A 14 6.26 2.18 -9.30
C ALA A 14 6.25 3.63 -8.79
N PRO A 15 6.92 4.57 -9.50
CA PRO A 15 6.93 5.97 -9.09
C PRO A 15 5.51 6.49 -8.90
N GLU A 16 5.22 6.99 -7.71
CA GLU A 16 3.88 7.44 -7.32
C GLU A 16 3.28 8.44 -8.31
N ASN A 17 1.95 8.43 -8.46
CA ASN A 17 1.21 9.38 -9.29
C ASN A 17 1.66 9.39 -10.78
N THR A 18 2.12 8.24 -11.31
CA THR A 18 2.46 8.06 -12.74
C THR A 18 1.54 7.05 -13.42
N LEU A 19 1.50 7.07 -14.77
CA LEU A 19 0.79 6.04 -15.52
C LEU A 19 1.42 4.65 -15.29
N ALA A 20 2.75 4.57 -15.18
CA ALA A 20 3.44 3.32 -14.86
C ALA A 20 3.01 2.69 -13.53
N ALA A 21 2.76 3.50 -12.49
CA ALA A 21 2.22 2.99 -11.22
C ALA A 21 0.83 2.37 -11.44
N ILE A 22 -0.07 3.12 -12.07
CA ILE A 22 -1.45 2.68 -12.33
C ILE A 22 -1.45 1.40 -13.16
N GLU A 23 -0.71 1.38 -14.28
CA GLU A 23 -0.58 0.21 -15.15
C GLU A 23 -0.01 -1.01 -14.42
N ARG A 24 0.98 -0.81 -13.55
CA ARG A 24 1.55 -1.89 -12.74
C ARG A 24 0.53 -2.45 -11.75
N THR A 25 -0.26 -1.60 -11.11
CA THR A 25 -1.38 -2.03 -10.26
C THR A 25 -2.42 -2.81 -11.07
N LEU A 26 -2.85 -2.33 -12.23
CA LEU A 26 -3.83 -3.04 -13.07
C LEU A 26 -3.29 -4.40 -13.55
N THR A 27 -2.03 -4.44 -13.98
CA THR A 27 -1.35 -5.65 -14.43
C THR A 27 -1.23 -6.69 -13.31
N SER A 28 -1.06 -6.25 -12.06
CA SER A 28 -1.04 -7.16 -10.90
C SER A 28 -2.39 -7.84 -10.64
N GLY A 29 -3.49 -7.27 -11.14
CA GLY A 29 -4.84 -7.74 -10.87
C GLY A 29 -5.36 -7.47 -9.46
N SER A 30 -4.61 -6.72 -8.63
CA SER A 30 -4.93 -6.53 -7.21
C SER A 30 -6.17 -5.65 -6.98
N THR A 31 -6.30 -4.56 -7.74
CA THR A 31 -7.48 -3.68 -7.67
C THR A 31 -7.59 -2.85 -8.93
N THR A 32 -8.81 -2.43 -9.25
CA THR A 32 -9.10 -1.44 -10.30
C THR A 32 -9.38 -0.04 -9.72
N TRP A 33 -9.40 0.10 -8.39
CA TRP A 33 -9.59 1.39 -7.72
C TRP A 33 -8.25 2.06 -7.47
N ILE A 34 -8.10 3.26 -8.03
CA ILE A 34 -6.86 4.00 -8.11
C ILE A 34 -7.04 5.36 -7.42
N GLU A 35 -6.20 5.66 -6.45
CA GLU A 35 -6.12 6.99 -5.85
C GLU A 35 -5.04 7.80 -6.54
N VAL A 36 -5.32 9.08 -6.83
CA VAL A 36 -4.38 10.03 -7.39
C VAL A 36 -4.58 11.43 -6.80
N ASP A 37 -3.48 12.15 -6.64
CA ASP A 37 -3.45 13.51 -6.10
C ASP A 37 -3.53 14.55 -7.23
N LEU A 38 -4.38 15.57 -7.11
CA LEU A 38 -4.58 16.60 -8.14
C LEU A 38 -4.04 17.97 -7.73
N HIS A 39 -3.25 18.54 -8.65
CA HIS A 39 -2.89 19.96 -8.69
C HIS A 39 -3.31 20.58 -10.04
N ARG A 40 -3.14 21.90 -10.18
CA ARG A 40 -3.36 22.62 -11.44
C ARG A 40 -2.15 23.44 -11.85
N THR A 41 -1.77 23.36 -13.12
CA THR A 41 -0.69 24.18 -13.71
C THR A 41 -1.11 25.64 -13.89
N ARG A 42 -0.15 26.52 -14.20
CA ARG A 42 -0.38 27.95 -14.48
C ARG A 42 -1.31 28.17 -15.67
N ASP A 43 -1.19 27.33 -16.70
CA ASP A 43 -2.04 27.31 -17.91
C ASP A 43 -3.34 26.50 -17.74
N GLY A 44 -3.62 26.00 -16.53
CA GLY A 44 -4.94 25.49 -16.15
C GLY A 44 -5.17 24.00 -16.36
N HIS A 45 -4.13 23.22 -16.64
CA HIS A 45 -4.23 21.76 -16.76
C HIS A 45 -4.26 21.11 -15.37
N LEU A 46 -5.21 20.18 -15.16
CA LEU A 46 -5.19 19.31 -13.98
C LEU A 46 -4.11 18.24 -14.17
N VAL A 47 -3.19 18.17 -13.22
CA VAL A 47 -2.03 17.27 -13.24
C VAL A 47 -1.97 16.44 -11.97
N VAL A 48 -1.33 15.28 -12.08
CA VAL A 48 -1.32 14.23 -11.06
C VAL A 48 0.02 14.23 -10.33
N ALA A 49 0.02 14.68 -9.08
CA ALA A 49 1.21 14.80 -8.23
C ALA A 49 0.80 15.03 -6.77
N HIS A 50 1.59 14.54 -5.82
CA HIS A 50 1.27 14.70 -4.38
C HIS A 50 1.74 16.02 -3.79
N ASP A 51 3.00 16.40 -4.09
CA ASP A 51 3.62 17.58 -3.48
C ASP A 51 3.27 18.82 -4.29
N MET A 52 3.12 19.97 -3.63
CA MET A 52 2.90 21.25 -4.30
C MET A 52 4.04 21.66 -5.27
N ASN A 53 5.21 21.04 -5.15
CA ASN A 53 6.38 21.30 -5.97
C ASN A 53 6.96 19.99 -6.50
N VAL A 54 7.77 20.08 -7.54
CA VAL A 54 8.27 18.90 -8.28
C VAL A 54 9.57 18.30 -7.72
N LEU A 55 10.07 18.74 -6.57
CA LEU A 55 11.44 18.41 -6.16
C LEU A 55 11.66 16.95 -5.77
N ARG A 56 10.71 16.35 -5.03
CA ARG A 56 10.88 15.01 -4.46
C ARG A 56 10.74 13.91 -5.52
N THR A 57 9.81 14.09 -6.45
CA THR A 57 9.38 13.04 -7.38
C THR A 57 9.77 13.34 -8.82
N THR A 58 10.73 14.24 -9.04
CA THR A 58 11.28 14.47 -10.38
C THR A 58 12.78 14.74 -10.39
N ASP A 59 13.37 14.76 -11.58
CA ASP A 59 14.77 15.17 -11.80
C ASP A 59 15.01 16.69 -11.75
N HIS A 60 14.02 17.51 -11.37
CA HIS A 60 14.16 18.97 -11.32
C HIS A 60 15.38 19.43 -10.50
N ALA A 61 15.60 18.85 -9.31
CA ALA A 61 16.73 19.21 -8.45
C ALA A 61 18.09 18.91 -9.11
N ALA A 62 18.18 17.81 -9.87
CA ALA A 62 19.38 17.46 -10.63
C ALA A 62 19.60 18.39 -11.83
N ARG A 63 18.52 18.81 -12.51
CA ARG A 63 18.58 19.71 -13.66
C ARG A 63 18.86 21.16 -13.28
N ARG A 64 18.37 21.60 -12.13
CA ARG A 64 18.42 23.00 -11.68
C ARG A 64 18.81 23.09 -10.19
N PRO A 65 20.03 22.68 -9.82
CA PRO A 65 20.45 22.54 -8.42
C PRO A 65 20.48 23.86 -7.64
N GLU A 66 20.64 25.00 -8.32
CA GLU A 66 20.68 26.32 -7.70
C GLU A 66 19.32 27.05 -7.73
N SER A 67 18.27 26.42 -8.28
CA SER A 67 16.95 27.03 -8.40
C SER A 67 16.10 26.85 -7.14
N ALA A 68 15.19 27.79 -6.90
CA ALA A 68 14.15 27.62 -5.90
C ALA A 68 13.24 26.42 -6.26
N PRO A 69 12.57 25.80 -5.28
CA PRO A 69 11.58 24.76 -5.54
C PRO A 69 10.55 25.21 -6.57
N ALA A 70 10.43 24.48 -7.68
CA ALA A 70 9.47 24.81 -8.72
C ALA A 70 8.07 24.32 -8.31
N VAL A 71 7.20 25.28 -8.00
CA VAL A 71 5.82 25.04 -7.57
C VAL A 71 4.94 24.78 -8.80
N ILE A 72 4.13 23.73 -8.75
CA ILE A 72 3.29 23.30 -9.89
C ILE A 72 2.37 24.43 -10.38
N ALA A 73 1.86 25.25 -9.46
CA ALA A 73 0.98 26.38 -9.76
C ALA A 73 1.63 27.47 -10.63
N ASP A 74 2.96 27.54 -10.66
CA ASP A 74 3.73 28.56 -11.39
C ASP A 74 4.24 28.05 -12.75
N LEU A 75 4.15 26.75 -13.00
CA LEU A 75 4.65 26.08 -14.21
C LEU A 75 3.53 25.87 -15.23
N GLU A 76 3.84 26.02 -16.52
CA GLU A 76 3.00 25.54 -17.62
C GLU A 76 3.14 24.02 -17.80
N LEU A 77 2.13 23.38 -18.40
CA LEU A 77 2.17 21.93 -18.62
C LEU A 77 3.39 21.51 -19.44
N ALA A 78 3.77 22.30 -20.45
CA ALA A 78 4.95 22.04 -21.27
C ALA A 78 6.24 21.94 -20.44
N GLU A 79 6.40 22.79 -19.43
CA GLU A 79 7.56 22.80 -18.53
C GLU A 79 7.58 21.55 -17.64
N LEU A 80 6.41 21.13 -17.12
CA LEU A 80 6.29 19.90 -16.33
C LEU A 80 6.63 18.65 -17.16
N ARG A 81 6.30 18.64 -18.45
CA ARG A 81 6.56 17.50 -19.35
C ARG A 81 8.02 17.31 -19.72
N GLU A 82 8.88 18.28 -19.43
CA GLU A 82 10.32 18.11 -19.62
C GLU A 82 10.97 17.29 -18.50
N LEU A 83 10.32 17.20 -17.33
CA LEU A 83 10.84 16.54 -16.14
C LEU A 83 10.67 15.03 -16.22
N ASP A 84 11.65 14.31 -15.69
CA ASP A 84 11.57 12.87 -15.45
C ASP A 84 10.92 12.62 -14.08
N ALA A 85 9.76 11.95 -14.07
CA ALA A 85 9.00 11.65 -12.86
C ALA A 85 9.20 10.22 -12.30
N GLY A 86 10.11 9.44 -12.89
CA GLY A 86 10.28 8.01 -12.53
C GLY A 86 11.69 7.59 -12.17
N GLY A 87 12.73 8.22 -12.73
CA GLY A 87 14.12 7.83 -12.50
C GLY A 87 14.59 7.98 -11.05
N TRP A 88 13.88 8.77 -10.23
CA TRP A 88 14.13 8.89 -8.78
C TRP A 88 13.71 7.63 -8.01
N PHE A 89 12.74 6.87 -8.53
CA PHE A 89 12.21 5.66 -7.91
C PHE A 89 13.07 4.45 -8.30
N ASP A 90 13.26 4.24 -9.60
CA ASP A 90 14.15 3.23 -10.16
C ASP A 90 14.56 3.64 -11.58
N PRO A 91 15.83 3.45 -12.00
CA PRO A 91 16.28 3.74 -13.36
C PRO A 91 15.45 3.07 -14.48
N ALA A 92 14.76 1.97 -14.20
CA ALA A 92 13.85 1.31 -15.13
C ALA A 92 12.62 2.17 -15.50
N TYR A 93 12.27 3.15 -14.68
CA TYR A 93 11.19 4.12 -14.93
C TYR A 93 11.71 5.47 -15.43
N ALA A 94 12.99 5.57 -15.81
CA ALA A 94 13.51 6.78 -16.43
C ALA A 94 12.73 7.10 -17.71
N GLY A 95 12.31 8.35 -17.85
CA GLY A 95 11.45 8.82 -18.93
C GLY A 95 9.97 8.92 -18.57
N GLU A 96 9.55 8.45 -17.40
CA GLU A 96 8.19 8.71 -16.91
C GLU A 96 7.91 10.21 -16.79
N ARG A 97 6.64 10.58 -16.91
CA ARG A 97 6.17 11.98 -16.91
C ARG A 97 5.09 12.17 -15.86
N ILE A 98 4.99 13.40 -15.36
CA ILE A 98 3.82 13.82 -14.58
C ILE A 98 2.58 13.73 -15.48
N PRO A 99 1.58 12.88 -15.15
CA PRO A 99 0.36 12.75 -15.93
C PRO A 99 -0.54 13.96 -15.77
N THR A 100 -1.37 14.21 -16.78
CA THR A 100 -2.58 15.01 -16.68
C THR A 100 -3.73 14.11 -16.23
N LEU A 101 -4.77 14.71 -15.63
CA LEU A 101 -6.00 13.97 -15.36
C LEU A 101 -6.64 13.42 -16.64
N SER A 102 -6.48 14.08 -17.79
CA SER A 102 -7.02 13.58 -19.07
C SER A 102 -6.42 12.23 -19.45
N GLU A 103 -5.09 12.08 -19.33
CA GLU A 103 -4.43 10.79 -19.62
C GLU A 103 -4.86 9.69 -18.64
N VAL A 104 -5.07 10.03 -17.36
CA VAL A 104 -5.58 9.06 -16.39
C VAL A 104 -7.01 8.63 -16.73
N LEU A 105 -7.86 9.56 -17.21
CA LEU A 105 -9.23 9.26 -17.62
C LEU A 105 -9.33 8.46 -18.93
N GLU A 106 -8.26 8.42 -19.73
CA GLU A 106 -8.16 7.60 -20.95
C GLU A 106 -7.88 6.13 -20.63
N LEU A 107 -7.54 5.78 -19.38
CA LEU A 107 -7.34 4.39 -18.97
C LEU A 107 -8.68 3.65 -18.81
N ASP A 108 -8.75 2.46 -19.41
CA ASP A 108 -9.93 1.61 -19.35
C ASP A 108 -9.99 0.77 -18.07
N GLY A 109 -11.21 0.47 -17.63
CA GLY A 109 -11.45 -0.52 -16.57
C GLY A 109 -11.05 -0.06 -15.16
N ILE A 110 -10.82 1.23 -14.94
CA ILE A 110 -10.47 1.78 -13.63
C ILE A 110 -11.64 2.46 -12.93
N ALA A 111 -11.52 2.62 -11.62
CA ALA A 111 -12.30 3.53 -10.80
C ALA A 111 -11.33 4.46 -10.05
N LEU A 112 -11.76 5.68 -9.73
CA LEU A 112 -10.88 6.75 -9.26
C LEU A 112 -11.27 7.27 -7.89
N MET A 113 -10.25 7.57 -7.08
CA MET A 113 -10.33 8.47 -5.95
C MET A 113 -9.39 9.65 -6.18
N LEU A 114 -9.94 10.85 -6.28
CA LEU A 114 -9.21 12.06 -6.64
C LEU A 114 -9.00 12.94 -5.40
N GLU A 115 -7.77 13.13 -4.94
CA GLU A 115 -7.45 14.10 -3.89
C GLU A 115 -7.33 15.51 -4.46
N LEU A 116 -8.09 16.47 -3.93
CA LEU A 116 -7.84 17.88 -4.19
C LEU A 116 -6.79 18.42 -3.22
N LYS A 117 -5.56 18.57 -3.71
CA LYS A 117 -4.42 19.09 -2.93
C LYS A 117 -4.37 20.60 -2.92
N ASP A 118 -4.14 21.17 -1.73
CA ASP A 118 -3.91 22.60 -1.53
C ASP A 118 -4.90 23.47 -2.33
N ALA A 119 -6.18 23.10 -2.34
CA ALA A 119 -7.16 23.63 -3.30
C ALA A 119 -7.31 25.16 -3.24
N GLU A 120 -6.98 25.77 -2.10
CA GLU A 120 -6.95 27.23 -1.92
C GLU A 120 -5.94 27.93 -2.85
N ARG A 121 -4.87 27.24 -3.27
CA ARG A 121 -3.91 27.74 -4.28
C ARG A 121 -4.50 27.79 -5.68
N TYR A 122 -5.59 27.06 -5.91
CA TYR A 122 -6.19 26.89 -7.22
C TYR A 122 -7.65 27.35 -7.22
N PRO A 123 -7.93 28.67 -7.13
CA PRO A 123 -9.30 29.17 -7.23
C PRO A 123 -10.03 28.58 -8.45
N GLY A 124 -11.13 27.89 -8.19
CA GLY A 124 -11.97 27.27 -9.22
C GLY A 124 -11.55 25.86 -9.66
N ILE A 125 -10.57 25.22 -9.02
CA ILE A 125 -10.14 23.86 -9.38
C ILE A 125 -11.29 22.85 -9.39
N GLU A 126 -12.28 23.00 -8.53
CA GLU A 126 -13.44 22.10 -8.45
C GLU A 126 -14.38 22.30 -9.64
N LYS A 127 -14.50 23.55 -10.12
CA LYS A 127 -15.24 23.87 -11.35
C LYS A 127 -14.52 23.32 -12.58
N ASP A 128 -13.20 23.39 -12.60
CA ASP A 128 -12.40 22.84 -13.71
C ASP A 128 -12.45 21.31 -13.71
N LEU A 129 -12.33 20.68 -12.54
CA LEU A 129 -12.51 19.23 -12.36
C LEU A 129 -13.90 18.78 -12.83
N ALA A 130 -14.97 19.42 -12.33
CA ALA A 130 -16.34 19.10 -12.75
C ALA A 130 -16.55 19.26 -14.27
N ARG A 131 -15.92 20.26 -14.89
CA ARG A 131 -15.99 20.47 -16.34
C ARG A 131 -15.24 19.37 -17.09
N GLN A 132 -14.03 19.04 -16.65
CA GLN A 132 -13.20 18.03 -17.29
C GLN A 132 -13.82 16.64 -17.19
N LEU A 133 -14.32 16.25 -16.01
CA LEU A 133 -14.99 14.96 -15.83
C LEU A 133 -16.25 14.82 -16.70
N ARG A 134 -17.06 15.87 -16.84
CA ARG A 134 -18.26 15.85 -17.71
C ARG A 134 -17.96 15.90 -19.20
N ALA A 135 -16.82 16.49 -19.58
CA ALA A 135 -16.37 16.57 -20.97
C ALA A 135 -15.58 15.33 -21.39
N SER A 136 -15.14 14.51 -20.42
CA SER A 136 -14.43 13.27 -20.68
C SER A 136 -15.27 12.29 -21.51
N GLN A 137 -14.62 11.54 -22.38
CA GLN A 137 -15.23 10.42 -23.11
C GLN A 137 -15.04 9.07 -22.40
N SER A 138 -14.46 9.09 -21.20
CA SER A 138 -14.24 7.91 -20.37
C SER A 138 -15.55 7.19 -20.03
N GLU A 139 -15.49 5.86 -19.96
CA GLU A 139 -16.63 5.03 -19.56
C GLU A 139 -16.83 4.96 -18.02
N ILE A 140 -15.92 5.56 -17.24
CA ILE A 140 -15.98 5.56 -15.77
C ILE A 140 -17.25 6.31 -15.32
N ARG A 141 -18.12 5.63 -14.59
CA ARG A 141 -19.38 6.22 -14.14
C ARG A 141 -19.11 7.23 -13.02
N PRO A 142 -19.94 8.28 -12.83
CA PRO A 142 -19.75 9.22 -11.73
C PRO A 142 -19.66 8.58 -10.34
N ALA A 143 -20.38 7.50 -10.09
CA ALA A 143 -20.31 6.74 -8.83
C ALA A 143 -18.98 5.98 -8.62
N GLU A 144 -18.18 5.83 -9.67
CA GLU A 144 -16.84 5.23 -9.67
C GLU A 144 -15.73 6.28 -9.63
N ILE A 145 -16.08 7.56 -9.48
CA ILE A 145 -15.14 8.66 -9.28
C ILE A 145 -15.46 9.34 -7.95
N MET A 146 -14.68 9.02 -6.93
CA MET A 146 -14.75 9.63 -5.61
C MET A 146 -13.81 10.84 -5.55
N VAL A 147 -14.20 11.90 -4.86
CA VAL A 147 -13.35 13.08 -4.63
C VAL A 147 -13.19 13.28 -3.13
N TRP A 148 -11.97 13.51 -2.67
CA TRP A 148 -11.71 13.79 -1.26
C TRP A 148 -10.69 14.89 -1.06
N SER A 149 -10.66 15.44 0.15
CA SER A 149 -9.70 16.47 0.55
C SER A 149 -9.64 16.58 2.08
N PHE A 150 -8.51 17.06 2.60
CA PHE A 150 -8.41 17.54 3.98
C PHE A 150 -9.20 18.84 4.19
N ASP A 151 -9.36 19.64 3.13
CA ASP A 151 -10.11 20.89 3.19
C ASP A 151 -11.56 20.66 2.80
N VAL A 152 -12.49 21.06 3.65
CA VAL A 152 -13.92 20.88 3.36
C VAL A 152 -14.50 21.95 2.43
N ALA A 153 -13.82 23.10 2.32
CA ALA A 153 -14.19 24.19 1.44
C ALA A 153 -14.25 23.79 -0.06
N PRO A 154 -13.23 23.11 -0.63
CA PRO A 154 -13.33 22.57 -1.98
C PRO A 154 -14.44 21.54 -2.13
N LEU A 155 -14.65 20.65 -1.16
CA LEU A 155 -15.75 19.66 -1.23
C LEU A 155 -17.13 20.33 -1.34
N ARG A 156 -17.36 21.40 -0.55
CA ARG A 156 -18.58 22.21 -0.67
C ARG A 156 -18.74 22.87 -2.04
N ARG A 157 -17.64 23.31 -2.67
CA ARG A 157 -17.64 23.87 -4.03
C ARG A 157 -17.91 22.78 -5.07
N MET A 158 -17.27 21.63 -4.93
CA MET A 158 -17.45 20.46 -5.79
C MET A 158 -18.91 20.00 -5.77
N HIS A 159 -19.53 19.85 -4.58
CA HIS A 159 -20.94 19.47 -4.47
C HIS A 159 -21.89 20.43 -5.22
N ARG A 160 -21.59 21.74 -5.22
CA ARG A 160 -22.39 22.73 -5.98
C ARG A 160 -22.20 22.60 -7.50
N HIS A 161 -21.01 22.20 -7.94
CA HIS A 161 -20.69 22.09 -9.36
C HIS A 161 -21.08 20.74 -9.95
N ALA A 162 -20.89 19.66 -9.20
CA ALA A 162 -21.12 18.29 -9.62
C ALA A 162 -21.50 17.38 -8.44
N PRO A 163 -22.77 17.44 -7.98
CA PRO A 163 -23.27 16.61 -6.88
C PRO A 163 -23.35 15.11 -7.21
N GLU A 164 -23.17 14.73 -8.47
CA GLU A 164 -23.15 13.33 -8.92
C GLU A 164 -21.92 12.52 -8.47
N TYR A 165 -20.84 13.19 -8.03
CA TYR A 165 -19.61 12.53 -7.55
C TYR A 165 -19.62 12.37 -6.03
N PRO A 166 -19.36 11.16 -5.50
CA PRO A 166 -19.17 10.92 -4.06
C PRO A 166 -18.05 11.79 -3.47
N LEU A 167 -18.29 12.40 -2.30
CA LEU A 167 -17.34 13.30 -1.63
C LEU A 167 -16.92 12.75 -0.25
N GLY A 168 -15.62 12.73 0.00
CA GLY A 168 -15.04 12.32 1.27
C GLY A 168 -14.29 13.43 1.97
N MET A 169 -14.53 13.60 3.27
CA MET A 169 -13.70 14.48 4.11
C MET A 169 -12.60 13.66 4.76
N LEU A 170 -11.34 13.96 4.44
CA LEU A 170 -10.17 13.33 5.03
C LEU A 170 -9.75 14.11 6.28
N ALA A 171 -9.52 13.41 7.38
CA ALA A 171 -9.20 14.04 8.66
C ALA A 171 -8.20 13.21 9.48
N ARG A 172 -7.65 13.82 10.54
CA ARG A 172 -6.83 13.10 11.53
C ARG A 172 -7.64 12.19 12.43
N ARG A 173 -8.89 12.56 12.65
CA ARG A 173 -9.88 11.92 13.54
C ARG A 173 -11.24 12.06 12.89
N ILE A 174 -12.11 11.08 13.10
CA ILE A 174 -13.54 11.26 12.85
C ILE A 174 -14.18 11.76 14.14
N GLU A 175 -14.58 13.03 14.15
CA GLU A 175 -15.26 13.67 15.27
C GLU A 175 -16.61 14.20 14.80
N ALA A 176 -17.71 13.80 15.44
CA ALA A 176 -19.05 14.23 15.05
C ALA A 176 -19.18 15.75 14.87
N ALA A 177 -18.66 16.56 15.80
CA ALA A 177 -18.70 18.02 15.72
C ALA A 177 -18.06 18.59 14.44
N THR A 178 -17.06 17.90 13.88
CA THR A 178 -16.37 18.30 12.65
C THR A 178 -17.13 17.84 11.41
N PHE A 179 -17.77 16.66 11.44
CA PHE A 179 -18.44 16.06 10.28
C PHE A 179 -19.92 16.43 10.14
N GLU A 180 -20.66 16.55 11.25
CA GLU A 180 -22.10 16.84 11.28
C GLU A 180 -22.53 18.04 10.42
N PRO A 181 -21.82 19.19 10.44
CA PRO A 181 -22.18 20.35 9.62
C PRO A 181 -22.05 20.12 8.10
N HIS A 182 -21.48 18.99 7.69
CA HIS A 182 -21.14 18.66 6.31
C HIS A 182 -21.82 17.38 5.81
N LEU A 183 -22.55 16.63 6.67
CA LEU A 183 -23.25 15.41 6.27
C LEU A 183 -24.12 15.54 5.01
N PRO A 184 -24.82 16.67 4.73
CA PRO A 184 -25.61 16.79 3.51
C PRO A 184 -24.81 16.67 2.19
N ILE A 185 -23.48 16.84 2.24
CA ILE A 185 -22.61 16.77 1.06
C ILE A 185 -21.63 15.59 1.09
N LEU A 186 -21.44 14.94 2.24
CA LEU A 186 -20.46 13.87 2.41
C LEU A 186 -21.08 12.51 2.13
N THR A 187 -20.31 11.63 1.52
CA THR A 187 -20.69 10.24 1.25
C THR A 187 -19.79 9.23 1.97
N PHE A 188 -18.62 9.66 2.48
CA PHE A 188 -17.72 8.87 3.33
C PHE A 188 -16.81 9.76 4.17
N GLY A 189 -16.20 9.20 5.21
CA GLY A 189 -15.11 9.82 5.98
C GLY A 189 -13.78 9.16 5.70
N GLY A 190 -12.71 9.94 5.62
CA GLY A 190 -11.33 9.45 5.51
C GLY A 190 -10.54 9.71 6.79
N VAL A 191 -9.70 8.77 7.21
CA VAL A 191 -8.79 8.96 8.35
C VAL A 191 -7.34 8.67 7.98
N TRP A 192 -6.45 9.58 8.37
CA TRP A 192 -4.99 9.45 8.27
C TRP A 192 -4.31 10.17 9.46
N PRO A 193 -3.29 9.63 10.12
CA PRO A 193 -2.46 8.50 9.68
C PRO A 193 -2.91 7.17 10.25
N GLU A 194 -3.86 7.15 11.18
CA GLU A 194 -4.20 6.00 11.98
C GLU A 194 -5.71 5.89 12.18
N LEU A 195 -6.25 4.71 11.87
CA LEU A 195 -7.62 4.34 12.19
C LEU A 195 -7.69 3.78 13.62
N ARG A 196 -8.60 4.31 14.43
CA ARG A 196 -8.87 3.82 15.79
C ARG A 196 -10.32 3.37 15.90
N ALA A 197 -10.63 2.51 16.88
CA ALA A 197 -11.98 1.99 17.09
C ALA A 197 -13.04 3.10 17.23
N ILE A 198 -12.70 4.20 17.91
CA ILE A 198 -13.60 5.35 18.07
C ILE A 198 -13.89 6.04 16.73
N ASP A 199 -12.99 6.05 15.75
CA ASP A 199 -13.28 6.64 14.44
C ASP A 199 -14.36 5.86 13.70
N VAL A 200 -14.31 4.52 13.78
CA VAL A 200 -15.33 3.66 13.18
C VAL A 200 -16.67 3.85 13.89
N GLN A 201 -16.66 3.97 15.22
CA GLN A 201 -17.88 4.22 16.00
C GLN A 201 -18.53 5.56 15.63
N GLU A 202 -17.74 6.62 15.54
CA GLU A 202 -18.20 7.96 15.15
C GLU A 202 -18.69 7.98 13.71
N ALA A 203 -17.93 7.41 12.75
CA ALA A 203 -18.36 7.32 11.35
C ALA A 203 -19.68 6.54 11.20
N ARG A 204 -19.83 5.44 11.93
CA ARG A 204 -21.07 4.66 11.96
C ARG A 204 -22.24 5.44 12.56
N ALA A 205 -22.02 6.19 13.63
CA ALA A 205 -23.04 7.05 14.24
C ALA A 205 -23.52 8.15 13.27
N LEU A 206 -22.61 8.65 12.44
CA LEU A 206 -22.88 9.62 11.38
C LEU A 206 -23.48 9.01 10.11
N GLY A 207 -23.55 7.67 10.01
CA GLY A 207 -24.03 6.97 8.83
C GLY A 207 -23.07 7.01 7.63
N LEU A 208 -21.77 7.23 7.87
CA LEU A 208 -20.75 7.31 6.84
C LEU A 208 -19.90 6.02 6.78
N PRO A 209 -19.64 5.48 5.58
CA PRO A 209 -18.53 4.57 5.36
C PRO A 209 -17.20 5.23 5.72
N ILE A 210 -16.22 4.44 6.17
CA ILE A 210 -14.89 4.95 6.56
C ILE A 210 -13.76 4.38 5.71
N ALA A 211 -12.93 5.29 5.21
CA ALA A 211 -11.69 5.01 4.50
C ALA A 211 -10.48 5.24 5.40
N ALA A 212 -9.56 4.29 5.44
CA ALA A 212 -8.33 4.39 6.22
C ALA A 212 -7.10 4.41 5.30
N ALA A 213 -6.30 5.45 5.45
CA ALA A 213 -5.04 5.64 4.73
C ALA A 213 -3.90 5.91 5.72
N THR A 214 -2.63 5.70 5.39
CA THR A 214 -2.10 4.81 4.34
C THR A 214 -1.60 3.57 5.07
N LEU A 215 -2.13 2.40 4.71
CA LEU A 215 -1.90 1.16 5.46
C LEU A 215 -0.99 0.25 4.65
N ASN A 216 0.30 0.21 5.01
CA ASN A 216 1.31 -0.54 4.24
C ASN A 216 1.79 -1.83 4.92
N SER A 217 1.41 -2.07 6.17
CA SER A 217 1.74 -3.32 6.87
C SER A 217 0.50 -4.19 7.04
N VAL A 218 0.73 -5.51 6.99
CA VAL A 218 -0.30 -6.53 7.21
C VAL A 218 -1.06 -6.30 8.51
N ASP A 219 -0.35 -5.98 9.60
CA ASP A 219 -0.98 -5.76 10.91
C ASP A 219 -1.94 -4.56 10.88
N ARG A 220 -1.56 -3.47 10.21
CA ARG A 220 -2.39 -2.27 10.12
C ARG A 220 -3.58 -2.47 9.19
N MET A 221 -3.38 -3.18 8.08
CA MET A 221 -4.46 -3.59 7.17
C MET A 221 -5.48 -4.50 7.88
N THR A 222 -4.99 -5.54 8.57
CA THR A 222 -5.83 -6.50 9.32
C THR A 222 -6.57 -5.80 10.44
N SER A 223 -5.87 -4.99 11.24
CA SER A 223 -6.49 -4.19 12.29
C SER A 223 -7.56 -3.26 11.75
N ALA A 224 -7.36 -2.64 10.59
CA ALA A 224 -8.36 -1.77 10.00
C ALA A 224 -9.62 -2.54 9.56
N VAL A 225 -9.45 -3.72 8.96
CA VAL A 225 -10.57 -4.60 8.61
C VAL A 225 -11.32 -5.06 9.86
N ASP A 226 -10.62 -5.49 10.90
CA ASP A 226 -11.20 -5.97 12.16
C ASP A 226 -11.96 -4.85 12.90
N LEU A 227 -11.43 -3.63 12.86
CA LEU A 227 -12.11 -2.45 13.41
C LEU A 227 -13.36 -2.08 12.61
N GLY A 228 -13.46 -2.52 11.35
CA GLY A 228 -14.62 -2.30 10.49
C GLY A 228 -14.45 -1.19 9.47
N ALA A 229 -13.23 -0.98 8.94
CA ALA A 229 -13.02 -0.09 7.80
C ALA A 229 -13.79 -0.58 6.56
N ASP A 230 -14.38 0.33 5.81
CA ASP A 230 -15.07 0.04 4.54
C ASP A 230 -14.11 0.14 3.35
N ILE A 231 -13.09 0.98 3.46
CA ILE A 231 -12.09 1.23 2.42
C ILE A 231 -10.68 1.23 3.06
N VAL A 232 -9.75 0.50 2.44
CA VAL A 232 -8.33 0.49 2.77
C VAL A 232 -7.54 1.09 1.62
N ILE A 233 -6.72 2.10 1.92
CA ILE A 233 -5.86 2.79 0.97
C ILE A 233 -4.42 2.42 1.30
N THR A 234 -3.69 1.90 0.31
CA THR A 234 -2.36 1.31 0.51
C THR A 234 -1.45 1.50 -0.69
N ASP A 235 -0.16 1.58 -0.43
CA ASP A 235 0.89 1.54 -1.46
C ASP A 235 1.06 0.13 -2.06
N TYR A 236 0.58 -0.91 -1.35
CA TYR A 236 0.73 -2.33 -1.71
C TYR A 236 -0.64 -3.06 -1.81
N PRO A 237 -1.47 -2.77 -2.84
CA PRO A 237 -2.76 -3.43 -3.07
C PRO A 237 -2.76 -4.96 -3.07
N ASP A 238 -1.73 -5.61 -3.59
CA ASP A 238 -1.53 -7.07 -3.66
C ASP A 238 -1.48 -7.70 -2.26
N VAL A 239 -0.74 -7.08 -1.35
CA VAL A 239 -0.68 -7.50 0.06
C VAL A 239 -2.08 -7.48 0.65
N PHE A 240 -2.84 -6.39 0.48
CA PHE A 240 -4.21 -6.33 0.99
C PHE A 240 -5.16 -7.32 0.32
N SER A 241 -5.03 -7.51 -1.00
CA SER A 241 -5.82 -8.47 -1.76
C SER A 241 -5.59 -9.88 -1.23
N SER A 242 -4.34 -10.27 -0.96
CA SER A 242 -4.03 -11.58 -0.36
C SER A 242 -4.66 -11.82 1.03
N LEU A 243 -4.96 -10.75 1.78
CA LEU A 243 -5.64 -10.83 3.08
C LEU A 243 -7.15 -11.01 2.95
N THR A 244 -7.74 -10.46 1.89
CA THR A 244 -9.18 -10.38 1.69
C THR A 244 -9.71 -11.43 0.72
N ASP A 245 -8.91 -11.95 -0.21
CA ASP A 245 -9.34 -12.89 -1.26
C ASP A 245 -9.58 -14.34 -0.76
N LYS A 246 -10.02 -14.48 0.48
CA LYS A 246 -10.28 -15.77 1.11
C LYS A 246 -11.65 -16.31 0.66
N SER A 247 -11.63 -17.10 -0.42
CA SER A 247 -11.88 -18.51 -0.18
C SER A 247 -10.91 -18.92 0.93
N TRP A 248 -11.40 -19.06 2.15
CA TRP A 248 -10.61 -19.63 3.23
C TRP A 248 -10.61 -21.14 3.00
N PRO A 249 -9.58 -21.78 2.39
CA PRO A 249 -9.37 -23.18 2.69
C PRO A 249 -8.98 -23.19 4.17
N MET A 250 -9.82 -23.82 4.99
CA MET A 250 -9.29 -24.44 6.20
C MET A 250 -8.07 -25.27 5.78
N PRO A 251 -6.96 -25.25 6.52
CA PRO A 251 -5.71 -25.84 6.10
C PRO A 251 -5.93 -27.32 5.76
N GLY A 252 -5.90 -27.60 4.46
CA GLY A 252 -5.80 -28.92 3.87
C GLY A 252 -4.47 -28.98 3.13
N GLU A 253 -3.48 -29.55 3.81
CA GLU A 253 -2.29 -30.21 3.26
C GLU A 253 -1.40 -29.39 2.30
N ASN A 254 -0.25 -28.97 2.85
CA ASN A 254 1.01 -28.66 2.15
C ASN A 254 1.14 -27.31 1.42
N ALA A 255 1.30 -26.21 2.16
CA ALA A 255 2.09 -25.06 1.69
C ALA A 255 2.62 -24.24 2.89
N ALA A 256 3.91 -23.95 2.87
CA ALA A 256 4.59 -23.01 3.76
C ALA A 256 5.32 -21.99 2.87
N TRP A 257 5.26 -20.70 3.22
CA TRP A 257 5.98 -19.63 2.50
C TRP A 257 6.47 -18.54 3.47
N PHE A 258 7.75 -18.20 3.34
CA PHE A 258 8.39 -16.95 3.76
C PHE A 258 9.55 -16.66 2.79
N ASP A 259 9.85 -15.38 2.55
CA ASP A 259 11.04 -14.91 1.82
C ASP A 259 11.44 -13.52 2.32
N ARG A 260 12.70 -13.11 2.11
CA ARG A 260 12.89 -11.72 1.68
C ARG A 260 14.00 -11.41 0.66
N GLU A 261 15.25 -11.87 0.74
CA GLU A 261 16.27 -11.34 -0.21
C GLU A 261 17.30 -12.35 -0.75
N HIS A 262 17.25 -13.63 -0.34
CA HIS A 262 18.10 -14.70 -0.91
C HIS A 262 17.40 -16.07 -0.83
N PRO A 263 17.01 -16.69 -1.97
CA PRO A 263 16.47 -18.04 -1.92
C PRO A 263 17.56 -19.05 -1.52
N PRO A 264 17.35 -19.95 -0.55
CA PRO A 264 18.17 -21.14 -0.44
C PRO A 264 17.91 -22.03 -1.65
N VAL A 265 18.98 -22.45 -2.31
CA VAL A 265 18.94 -23.50 -3.33
C VAL A 265 18.34 -24.77 -2.70
N ARG A 266 17.17 -25.18 -3.20
CA ARG A 266 16.56 -26.48 -2.84
C ARG A 266 17.46 -27.60 -3.36
N GLN A 267 18.02 -28.40 -2.46
CA GLN A 267 18.36 -29.80 -2.76
C GLN A 267 17.73 -30.67 -1.69
N SER A 268 16.59 -31.29 -2.00
CA SER A 268 16.09 -32.42 -1.22
C SER A 268 16.81 -33.67 -1.73
N ALA A 269 17.78 -34.19 -0.98
CA ALA A 269 18.13 -35.60 -1.10
C ALA A 269 17.17 -36.38 -0.18
N ALA A 270 16.23 -37.08 -0.79
CA ALA A 270 15.36 -38.00 -0.07
C ALA A 270 16.13 -39.29 0.18
N ASP A 271 16.66 -39.48 1.39
CA ASP A 271 17.03 -40.80 1.91
C ASP A 271 16.79 -40.82 3.43
N GLY A 272 15.79 -41.60 3.87
CA GLY A 272 15.53 -41.88 5.29
C GLY A 272 14.30 -41.20 5.93
N ASP A 273 14.03 -41.60 7.19
CA ASP A 273 12.85 -41.24 8.00
C ASP A 273 12.91 -39.85 8.67
N ALA A 274 13.93 -39.05 8.36
CA ALA A 274 14.17 -37.74 8.96
C ALA A 274 14.05 -36.59 7.95
N LEU A 275 13.63 -35.43 8.44
CA LEU A 275 13.50 -34.19 7.67
C LEU A 275 14.70 -33.28 7.97
N GLN A 276 15.57 -33.03 6.99
CA GLN A 276 16.67 -32.08 7.13
C GLN A 276 16.21 -30.66 6.80
N ILE A 277 16.40 -29.74 7.74
CA ILE A 277 16.01 -28.32 7.61
C ILE A 277 17.26 -27.47 7.82
N ARG A 278 17.51 -26.53 6.90
CA ARG A 278 18.62 -25.58 6.97
C ARG A 278 18.08 -24.22 7.42
N VAL A 279 18.60 -23.70 8.53
CA VAL A 279 18.20 -22.41 9.12
C VAL A 279 19.41 -21.49 9.10
N ALA A 280 19.27 -20.29 8.54
CA ALA A 280 20.31 -19.26 8.59
C ALA A 280 20.22 -18.52 9.93
N THR A 281 21.33 -18.41 10.66
CA THR A 281 21.38 -17.64 11.92
C THR A 281 22.25 -16.39 11.76
N PRO A 282 21.99 -15.33 12.56
CA PRO A 282 22.63 -14.03 12.37
C PRO A 282 24.14 -14.02 12.62
N ASP A 283 24.70 -14.99 13.36
CA ASP A 283 26.14 -15.14 13.60
C ASP A 283 26.50 -16.58 14.03
N THR A 284 27.81 -16.87 14.04
CA THR A 284 28.48 -18.18 14.26
C THR A 284 27.89 -19.03 15.39
N VAL A 285 27.50 -20.27 15.06
CA VAL A 285 27.02 -21.31 16.02
C VAL A 285 28.08 -21.70 17.07
N ASP A 286 29.34 -21.32 16.85
CA ASP A 286 30.42 -21.55 17.82
C ASP A 286 30.40 -20.49 18.93
N GLY A 287 29.61 -20.75 19.98
CA GLY A 287 29.79 -20.09 21.27
C GLY A 287 28.54 -19.73 22.05
N PHE A 288 27.34 -19.83 21.48
CA PHE A 288 26.08 -19.58 22.18
C PHE A 288 25.14 -20.79 22.11
N PRO A 289 24.52 -21.24 23.23
CA PRO A 289 23.92 -22.58 23.28
C PRO A 289 22.46 -22.58 22.81
N TRP A 290 22.21 -22.43 21.51
CA TRP A 290 20.84 -22.50 20.98
C TRP A 290 20.23 -23.90 21.14
N CYS A 291 18.91 -23.97 21.35
CA CYS A 291 18.18 -25.24 21.32
C CYS A 291 16.92 -25.14 20.46
N LEU A 292 16.72 -26.12 19.58
CA LEU A 292 15.54 -26.23 18.73
C LEU A 292 14.48 -27.05 19.46
N ARG A 293 13.24 -26.57 19.44
CA ARG A 293 12.10 -27.27 20.05
C ARG A 293 10.96 -27.44 19.06
N GLY A 294 10.30 -28.58 19.16
CA GLY A 294 9.00 -28.78 18.52
C GLY A 294 7.95 -27.90 19.21
N HIS A 295 6.82 -27.66 18.53
CA HIS A 295 5.69 -26.92 19.09
C HIS A 295 5.13 -27.54 20.39
N ASP A 296 5.39 -28.82 20.65
CA ASP A 296 5.06 -29.51 21.91
C ASP A 296 6.08 -29.27 23.04
N GLY A 297 7.09 -28.44 22.80
CA GLY A 297 8.17 -28.11 23.74
C GLY A 297 9.28 -29.18 23.82
N ALA A 298 9.18 -30.27 23.06
CA ALA A 298 10.19 -31.32 23.03
C ALA A 298 11.49 -30.79 22.39
N ARG A 299 12.63 -31.07 23.04
CA ARG A 299 13.95 -30.69 22.52
C ARG A 299 14.29 -31.57 21.32
N LEU A 300 14.75 -30.95 20.25
CA LEU A 300 15.22 -31.62 19.04
C LEU A 300 16.75 -31.64 19.02
N ASP A 301 17.31 -32.78 18.66
CA ASP A 301 18.75 -32.98 18.64
C ASP A 301 19.34 -32.42 17.33
N ILE A 302 20.34 -31.56 17.47
CA ILE A 302 21.11 -31.03 16.34
C ILE A 302 22.17 -32.07 15.99
N VAL A 303 22.09 -32.61 14.77
CA VAL A 303 22.92 -33.73 14.33
C VAL A 303 24.12 -33.29 13.48
N ALA A 304 24.08 -32.08 12.91
CA ALA A 304 25.25 -31.43 12.28
C ALA A 304 25.10 -29.90 12.23
N ALA A 305 26.22 -29.16 12.25
CA ALA A 305 26.26 -27.71 12.02
C ALA A 305 27.56 -27.32 11.29
N GLY A 306 27.56 -26.24 10.51
CA GLY A 306 28.71 -25.83 9.70
C GLY A 306 28.64 -24.39 9.19
N HIS A 307 29.75 -23.92 8.61
CA HIS A 307 29.88 -22.62 7.94
C HIS A 307 30.12 -22.85 6.45
N ASP A 308 29.33 -22.22 5.58
CA ASP A 308 29.51 -22.27 4.12
C ASP A 308 29.92 -20.89 3.58
N ASP A 309 30.33 -20.82 2.30
CA ASP A 309 30.77 -19.59 1.60
C ASP A 309 29.65 -18.55 1.31
N LEU A 310 28.46 -18.73 1.88
CA LEU A 310 27.36 -17.75 1.88
C LEU A 310 27.24 -17.09 3.26
N PRO A 311 26.78 -15.84 3.40
CA PRO A 311 26.65 -15.20 4.71
C PRO A 311 25.67 -15.97 5.59
N GLY A 312 26.15 -16.50 6.73
CA GLY A 312 25.32 -17.15 7.76
C GLY A 312 25.78 -18.56 8.17
N THR A 313 25.43 -18.97 9.39
CA THR A 313 25.69 -20.33 9.87
C THR A 313 24.46 -21.22 9.64
N TRP A 314 24.66 -22.53 9.48
CA TRP A 314 23.56 -23.49 9.31
C TRP A 314 23.63 -24.67 10.30
N ALA A 315 22.47 -25.23 10.61
CA ALA A 315 22.30 -26.45 11.39
C ALA A 315 21.38 -27.45 10.67
N VAL A 316 21.56 -28.74 10.93
CA VAL A 316 20.71 -29.86 10.50
C VAL A 316 20.13 -30.52 11.74
N VAL A 317 18.81 -30.72 11.73
CA VAL A 317 18.05 -31.27 12.85
C VAL A 317 17.36 -32.55 12.39
N ASP A 318 17.41 -33.59 13.22
CA ASP A 318 16.60 -34.79 13.02
C ASP A 318 15.23 -34.61 13.69
N ALA A 319 14.19 -34.43 12.89
CA ALA A 319 12.81 -34.40 13.37
C ALA A 319 12.08 -35.70 12.98
N PRO A 320 11.43 -36.40 13.93
CA PRO A 320 10.68 -37.62 13.62
C PRO A 320 9.46 -37.28 12.74
N ARG A 321 9.28 -38.02 11.64
CA ARG A 321 8.08 -37.93 10.81
C ARG A 321 6.84 -38.35 11.62
N ARG A 322 5.88 -37.45 11.81
CA ARG A 322 4.56 -37.80 12.36
C ARG A 322 3.61 -38.31 11.26
N PRO A 323 2.68 -39.23 11.57
CA PRO A 323 1.67 -39.66 10.62
C PRO A 323 0.80 -38.47 10.18
N ALA A 324 0.47 -38.41 8.88
CA ALA A 324 -0.22 -37.29 8.23
C ALA A 324 -1.52 -36.81 8.93
N ALA A 325 -2.18 -37.66 9.70
CA ALA A 325 -3.39 -37.34 10.45
C ALA A 325 -3.20 -36.37 11.64
N GLN A 326 -1.96 -36.00 11.99
CA GLN A 326 -1.66 -35.13 13.15
C GLN A 326 -1.28 -33.68 12.77
N GLY A 327 -1.39 -33.30 11.50
CA GLY A 327 -1.05 -31.95 11.02
C GLY A 327 0.45 -31.68 10.87
N PRO A 328 0.84 -30.51 10.33
CA PRO A 328 2.24 -30.17 10.07
C PRO A 328 3.04 -29.99 11.36
N THR A 329 4.32 -30.39 11.35
CA THR A 329 5.26 -30.13 12.44
C THR A 329 5.79 -28.71 12.33
N THR A 330 5.32 -27.82 13.19
CA THR A 330 5.89 -26.46 13.33
C THR A 330 7.07 -26.50 14.30
N LEU A 331 8.18 -25.89 13.90
CA LEU A 331 9.38 -25.76 14.73
C LEU A 331 9.49 -24.34 15.26
N ALA A 332 9.95 -24.21 16.50
CA ALA A 332 10.21 -22.94 17.15
C ALA A 332 11.68 -22.88 17.59
N LEU A 333 12.33 -21.74 17.36
CA LEU A 333 13.67 -21.50 17.87
C LEU A 333 13.55 -20.79 19.23
N HIS A 334 14.27 -21.29 20.23
CA HIS A 334 14.32 -20.68 21.55
C HIS A 334 15.76 -20.40 21.95
N ASP A 335 15.97 -19.35 22.74
CA ASP A 335 17.23 -19.14 23.42
C ASP A 335 17.47 -20.18 24.55
N VAL A 336 18.64 -20.11 25.19
CA VAL A 336 19.01 -20.99 26.31
C VAL A 336 18.06 -20.91 27.49
N ASP A 337 17.44 -19.75 27.70
CA ASP A 337 16.58 -19.46 28.84
C ASP A 337 15.11 -19.83 28.53
N GLY A 338 14.83 -20.34 27.33
CA GLY A 338 13.53 -20.81 26.87
C GLY A 338 12.65 -19.72 26.26
N THR A 339 13.19 -18.51 26.08
CA THR A 339 12.50 -17.41 25.41
C THR A 339 12.33 -17.76 23.93
N LEU A 340 11.11 -17.64 23.41
CA LEU A 340 10.83 -17.83 21.98
C LEU A 340 11.55 -16.71 21.22
N LEU A 341 12.45 -17.10 20.34
CA LEU A 341 13.05 -16.20 19.37
C LEU A 341 12.19 -16.27 18.12
N ASP A 342 11.41 -15.22 17.91
CA ASP A 342 10.75 -15.00 16.64
C ASP A 342 11.87 -14.75 15.61
N LEU A 343 11.97 -15.58 14.56
CA LEU A 343 13.00 -15.44 13.52
C LEU A 343 12.76 -14.21 12.61
N THR A 344 12.02 -13.22 13.12
CA THR A 344 11.69 -11.93 12.52
C THR A 344 12.56 -10.78 13.01
N GLU A 345 13.61 -11.04 13.78
CA GLU A 345 14.66 -10.04 13.99
C GLU A 345 16.05 -10.67 13.87
N TYR A 346 16.59 -10.65 12.65
CA TYR A 346 17.94 -10.20 12.27
C TYR A 346 18.11 -10.24 10.75
#